data_AF-A0A382GB05-F1
#
_entry.id   AF-A0A382GB05-F1
#
_cell.length_a   1.000
_cell.length_b   1.000
_cell.length_c   1.000
_cell.angle_alpha   90.00
_cell.angle_beta   90.00
_cell.angle_gamma   90.00
#
_symmetry.space_group_name_H-M   'P 1'
#
loop_
_entity.id
_entity.type
_entity.pdbx_description
1 polymer ?
#
loop_
_entity_poly.entity_id
_entity_poly.type
_entity_poly.pdbx_seq_one_letter_code
_entity_poly.pdbx_strand_id
1 'polypeptide(L)' 'MSNKNRFSDSSAKSYSQALYELASEEKNLNDVEKHVISLLKLISQSEDFNSLIKNPTNKQEDQLNVINII' A
#
# COMPACT_ATOMS: atom_id res chain seq x y z
N MET A 1 15.94 -23.67 2.32
CA MET A 1 15.52 -22.43 1.60
C MET A 1 14.94 -21.49 2.65
N SER A 2 15.64 -20.42 2.99
CA SER A 2 15.26 -19.54 4.11
C SER A 2 14.11 -18.60 3.75
N ASN A 3 13.08 -18.63 4.61
CA ASN A 3 11.91 -17.75 4.72
C ASN A 3 12.15 -16.28 4.29
N LYS A 4 11.76 -15.92 3.06
CA LYS A 4 11.85 -14.53 2.55
C LYS A 4 10.62 -13.66 2.86
N ASN A 5 9.56 -14.23 3.45
CA ASN A 5 8.27 -13.55 3.65
C ASN A 5 7.96 -13.10 5.09
N ARG A 6 8.83 -13.40 6.06
CA ARG A 6 8.55 -12.98 7.46
C ARG A 6 8.70 -11.47 7.68
N PHE A 7 9.55 -10.82 6.88
CA PHE A 7 9.80 -9.38 6.98
C PHE A 7 8.62 -8.56 6.44
N SER A 8 7.95 -9.05 5.38
CA SER A 8 6.75 -8.40 4.83
C SER A 8 5.53 -8.53 5.75
N ASP A 9 5.35 -9.67 6.40
CA ASP A 9 4.17 -9.89 7.25
C ASP A 9 4.23 -9.09 8.55
N SER A 10 5.43 -8.95 9.16
CA SER A 10 5.59 -8.11 10.35
C SER A 10 5.46 -6.63 10.02
N SER A 11 6.07 -6.17 8.92
CA SER A 11 6.01 -4.76 8.50
C SER A 11 4.61 -4.37 8.06
N ALA A 12 3.90 -5.20 7.30
CA ALA A 12 2.52 -4.96 6.92
C ALA A 12 1.62 -4.76 8.15
N LYS A 13 1.74 -5.64 9.16
CA LYS A 13 0.99 -5.50 10.42
C LYS A 13 1.31 -4.19 11.14
N SER A 14 2.58 -3.84 11.28
CA SER A 14 3.00 -2.59 11.94
C SER A 14 2.49 -1.34 11.21
N TYR A 15 2.60 -1.29 9.88
CA TYR A 15 2.11 -0.15 9.09
C TYR A 15 0.58 -0.05 9.10
N SER A 16 -0.14 -1.18 8.97
CA SER A 16 -1.61 -1.18 9.04
C SER A 16 -2.11 -0.73 10.41
N GLN A 17 -1.45 -1.15 11.49
CA GLN A 17 -1.80 -0.72 12.84
C GLN A 17 -1.54 0.79 13.03
N ALA A 18 -0.37 1.29 12.64
CA ALA A 18 -0.06 2.72 12.75
C ALA A 18 -1.04 3.59 11.94
N LEU A 19 -1.40 3.16 10.73
CA LEU A 19 -2.40 3.86 9.91
C LEU A 19 -3.78 3.89 10.60
N TYR A 20 -4.21 2.78 11.18
CA TYR A 20 -5.48 2.70 11.92
C TYR A 20 -5.47 3.61 13.15
N GLU A 21 -4.39 3.59 13.93
CA GLU A 21 -4.23 4.43 15.12
C GLU A 21 -4.29 5.92 14.77
N LEU A 22 -3.50 6.36 13.78
CA LEU A 22 -3.54 7.74 13.28
C LEU A 22 -4.94 8.14 12.79
N ALA A 23 -5.60 7.27 12.03
CA ALA A 23 -6.93 7.58 11.51
C ALA A 23 -8.00 7.67 12.61
N SER A 24 -7.85 6.85 13.66
CA SER A 24 -8.70 6.88 14.84
C SER A 24 -8.47 8.14 15.67
N GLU A 25 -7.21 8.55 15.87
CA GLU A 25 -6.83 9.77 16.59
C GLU A 25 -7.37 11.02 15.89
N GLU A 26 -7.26 11.08 14.56
CA GLU A 26 -7.75 12.17 13.71
C GLU A 26 -9.26 12.12 13.44
N LYS A 27 -9.97 11.11 13.97
CA LYS A 27 -11.42 10.90 13.77
C LYS A 27 -11.85 10.82 12.30
N ASN A 28 -10.98 10.34 11.41
CA ASN A 28 -11.21 10.24 9.97
C ASN A 28 -11.23 8.79 9.45
N LEU A 29 -11.41 7.81 10.35
CA LEU A 29 -11.35 6.38 10.05
C LEU A 29 -12.20 5.96 8.84
N ASN A 30 -13.43 6.48 8.72
CA ASN A 30 -14.33 6.15 7.60
C ASN A 30 -13.77 6.61 6.24
N ASP A 31 -13.08 7.74 6.19
CA ASP A 31 -12.50 8.24 4.94
C ASP A 31 -11.23 7.47 4.57
N VAL A 32 -10.40 7.14 5.58
CA VAL A 32 -9.25 6.24 5.38
C VAL A 32 -9.70 4.87 4.89
N GLU A 33 -10.77 4.29 5.46
CA GLU A 33 -11.34 3.02 4.99
C GLU A 33 -11.80 3.09 3.53
N LYS A 34 -12.53 4.14 3.13
CA LYS A 34 -12.93 4.36 1.73
C LYS A 34 -11.73 4.46 0.80
N HIS A 35 -10.68 5.19 1.19
CA HIS A 35 -9.46 5.33 0.40
C HIS A 35 -8.74 3.99 0.25
N VAL A 36 -8.59 3.21 1.33
CA VAL A 36 -7.97 1.87 1.28
C VAL A 36 -8.76 0.93 0.37
N ILE A 37 -10.10 0.92 0.47
CA ILE A 37 -10.96 0.12 -0.43
C ILE A 37 -10.76 0.54 -1.90
N SER A 38 -10.63 1.84 -2.16
CA SER A 38 -10.40 2.36 -3.52
C SER A 38 -9.04 1.96 -4.05
N LEU A 39 -8.00 2.00 -3.20
CA LEU A 39 -6.65 1.55 -3.56
C LEU A 39 -6.63 0.03 -3.84
N LEU A 40 -7.33 -0.78 -3.04
CA LEU A 40 -7.47 -2.22 -3.30
C LEU A 40 -8.18 -2.51 -4.63
N LYS A 41 -9.21 -1.72 -4.96
CA LYS A 41 -9.86 -1.79 -6.27
C LYS A 41 -8.90 -1.43 -7.40
N LEU A 42 -8.14 -0.34 -7.28
CA LEU A 42 -7.14 0.05 -8.28
C LEU A 42 -6.12 -1.08 -8.51
N ILE A 43 -5.57 -1.66 -7.45
CA ILE A 43 -4.60 -2.77 -7.54
C ILE A 43 -5.23 -4.01 -8.21
N SER A 44 -6.49 -4.31 -7.94
CA SER A 44 -7.15 -5.48 -8.52
C SER A 44 -7.66 -5.27 -9.95
N GLN A 45 -7.97 -4.03 -10.34
CA GLN A 45 -8.57 -3.71 -11.64
C GLN A 45 -7.57 -3.18 -12.67
N SER A 46 -6.42 -2.66 -12.24
CA SER A 46 -5.35 -2.19 -13.13
C SER A 46 -4.18 -3.17 -13.09
N GLU A 47 -4.07 -4.01 -14.13
CA GLU A 47 -2.93 -4.91 -14.31
C GLU A 47 -1.62 -4.14 -14.40
N ASP A 48 -1.62 -2.99 -15.11
CA ASP A 48 -0.45 -2.12 -15.25
C ASP A 48 0.01 -1.58 -13.89
N PHE A 49 -0.91 -1.08 -13.06
CA PHE A 49 -0.56 -0.58 -11.71
C PHE A 49 -0.05 -1.71 -10.81
N ASN A 50 -0.72 -2.86 -10.82
CA ASN A 50 -0.29 -4.04 -10.07
C ASN A 50 1.10 -4.54 -10.52
N SER A 51 1.40 -4.49 -11.81
CA SER A 51 2.71 -4.80 -12.37
C SER A 51 3.77 -3.79 -11.92
N LEU A 52 3.45 -2.49 -12.01
CA LEU A 52 4.35 -1.39 -11.62
C LEU A 52 4.84 -1.50 -10.17
N ILE A 53 3.92 -1.74 -9.22
CA ILE A 53 4.25 -1.80 -7.78
C ILE A 53 4.97 -3.10 -7.39
N LYS A 54 4.87 -4.16 -8.19
CA LYS A 54 5.53 -5.46 -7.94
C LYS A 54 6.82 -5.63 -8.72
N ASN A 55 7.06 -4.82 -9.74
CA ASN A 55 8.23 -4.96 -10.59
C ASN A 55 9.50 -4.46 -9.87
N PRO A 56 10.46 -5.34 -9.53
CA PRO A 56 11.67 -4.97 -8.81
C PRO A 56 12.69 -4.21 -9.67
N THR A 57 12.48 -4.09 -10.98
CA THR A 57 13.38 -3.37 -11.89
C THR A 57 13.04 -1.89 -12.02
N ASN A 58 11.87 -1.46 -11.55
CA ASN A 58 11.48 -0.05 -11.57
C ASN A 58 12.28 0.72 -10.53
N LYS A 59 12.71 1.94 -10.86
CA LYS A 59 13.35 2.81 -9.86
C LYS A 59 12.29 3.27 -8.87
N GLN A 60 12.72 3.46 -7.62
CA GLN A 60 11.85 3.98 -6.56
C GLN A 60 11.26 5.35 -6.95
N GLU A 61 12.06 6.23 -7.57
CA GLU A 61 11.61 7.54 -8.05
C GLU A 61 10.47 7.43 -9.07
N ASP A 62 10.59 6.50 -10.03
CA ASP A 62 9.56 6.29 -11.06
C ASP A 62 8.26 5.77 -10.42
N GLN A 63 8.36 4.88 -9.43
CA GLN A 63 7.19 4.40 -8.68
C GLN A 63 6.53 5.52 -7.88
N LEU A 64 7.33 6.37 -7.22
CA LEU A 64 6.83 7.53 -6.47
C LEU A 64 6.13 8.53 -7.39
N ASN A 65 6.69 8.79 -8.57
CA ASN A 65 6.10 9.69 -9.55
C ASN A 65 4.70 9.23 -9.98
N VAL A 66 4.50 7.93 -10.19
CA VAL A 66 3.18 7.39 -10.53
C VAL A 66 2.22 7.45 -9.34
N ILE A 67 2.68 7.09 -8.14
CA ILE A 67 1.84 7.14 -6.92
C ILE A 67 1.35 8.57 -6.64
N ASN A 68 2.19 9.58 -6.89
CA ASN A 68 1.84 10.99 -6.65
C ASN A 68 0.83 11.59 -7.66
N ILE A 69 0.50 10.88 -8.74
CA ILE A 69 -0.50 11.31 -9.73
C ILE A 69 -1.91 10.84 -9.33
N ILE A 70 -2.01 9.92 -8.38
CA ILE A 70 -3.26 9.32 -7.87
C ILE A 70 -3.78 10.16 -6.69
#